data_AF-A0A820ZYW2-F1
#
_entry.id   AF-A0A820ZYW2-F1
#
_cell.length_a   1.000
_cell.length_b   1.000
_cell.length_c   1.000
_cell.angle_alpha   90.00
_cell.angle_beta   90.00
_cell.angle_gamma   90.00
#
_symmetry.space_group_name_H-M   'P 1'
#
loop_
_entity.id
_entity.type
_entity.pdbx_description
1 polymer ?
#
loop_
_entity_poly.entity_id
_entity_poly.type
_entity_poly.pdbx_seq_one_letter_code
_entity_poly.pdbx_strand_id
1 'polypeptide(L)'
;MEEFNVKNFLFSSSATVYGSPKYLPLDEKHPCTGDAITNPYGKNLIGEDPIGRPNNIMPYVTQVAAVGRLPHVNVTDTDYDTSDRTGVRDYIHVVHFATGHITCMKKFKENCGLQIYNLGIGKGCSILEMIKILEKVSGKTIAYKECPR
;
A
#
# COMPACT_ATOMS: atom_id res chain seq x y z
N MET A 1 -16.46 7.25 -21.76
CA MET A 1 -16.24 8.63 -21.25
C MET A 1 -16.36 9.65 -22.37
N GLU A 2 -15.68 9.44 -23.51
CA GLU A 2 -15.83 10.30 -24.70
C GLU A 2 -17.27 10.38 -25.21
N GLU A 3 -17.97 9.25 -25.34
CA GLU A 3 -19.38 9.19 -25.76
C GLU A 3 -20.31 10.06 -24.89
N PHE A 4 -20.01 10.19 -23.60
CA PHE A 4 -20.80 10.97 -22.64
C PHE A 4 -20.19 12.36 -22.36
N ASN A 5 -19.19 12.79 -23.14
CA ASN A 5 -18.48 14.06 -22.98
C ASN A 5 -17.93 14.30 -21.55
N VAL A 6 -17.53 13.22 -20.86
CA VAL A 6 -16.91 13.28 -19.53
C VAL A 6 -15.40 13.44 -19.70
N LYS A 7 -14.85 14.58 -19.29
CA LYS A 7 -13.42 14.95 -19.48
C LYS A 7 -12.58 14.93 -18.20
N ASN A 8 -13.21 14.74 -17.06
CA ASN A 8 -12.53 14.65 -15.76
C ASN A 8 -12.43 13.20 -15.34
N PHE A 9 -11.22 12.74 -15.04
CA PHE A 9 -10.95 11.37 -14.65
C PHE A 9 -9.97 11.32 -13.48
N LEU A 10 -10.30 10.52 -12.47
CA LEU A 10 -9.40 10.19 -11.36
C LEU A 10 -9.09 8.69 -11.44
N PHE A 11 -7.81 8.35 -11.43
CA PHE A 11 -7.35 6.99 -11.57
C PHE A 11 -6.63 6.51 -10.30
N SER A 12 -7.06 5.37 -9.76
CA SER A 12 -6.40 4.72 -8.63
C SER A 12 -5.24 3.87 -9.13
N SER A 13 -4.08 4.52 -9.34
CA SER A 13 -2.81 3.83 -9.63
C SER A 13 -2.21 3.21 -8.35
N SER A 14 -1.00 2.67 -8.44
CA SER A 14 -0.30 1.99 -7.35
C SER A 14 1.19 2.34 -7.34
N ALA A 15 1.81 2.39 -6.16
CA ALA A 15 3.26 2.57 -6.01
C ALA A 15 4.09 1.45 -6.68
N THR A 16 3.45 0.32 -7.05
CA THR A 16 4.09 -0.76 -7.82
C THR A 16 4.58 -0.32 -9.20
N VAL A 17 4.07 0.78 -9.75
CA VAL A 17 4.54 1.33 -11.04
C VAL A 17 5.99 1.82 -11.00
N TYR A 18 6.51 2.11 -9.80
CA TYR A 18 7.91 2.49 -9.60
C TYR A 18 8.88 1.30 -9.71
N GLY A 19 8.37 0.06 -9.65
CA GLY A 19 9.20 -1.16 -9.66
C GLY A 19 10.14 -1.23 -8.44
N SER A 20 11.34 -1.77 -8.64
CA SER A 20 12.40 -1.75 -7.63
C SER A 20 12.88 -0.31 -7.38
N PRO A 21 12.71 0.22 -6.16
CA PRO A 21 13.12 1.60 -5.83
C PRO A 21 14.61 1.84 -6.06
N LYS A 22 14.97 2.94 -6.72
CA LYS A 22 16.38 3.39 -6.85
C LYS A 22 16.81 4.28 -5.69
N TYR A 23 15.86 4.99 -5.09
CA TYR A 23 16.06 5.81 -3.90
C TYR A 23 14.76 5.93 -3.10
N LEU A 24 14.89 6.36 -1.86
CA LEU A 24 13.77 6.65 -0.96
C LEU A 24 13.95 8.06 -0.36
N PRO A 25 12.85 8.79 -0.08
CA PRO A 25 11.45 8.45 -0.41
C PRO A 25 11.18 8.52 -1.92
N LEU A 26 10.15 7.79 -2.38
CA LEU A 26 9.71 7.83 -3.78
C LEU A 26 8.95 9.12 -4.05
N ASP A 27 9.42 9.90 -5.01
CA ASP A 27 8.69 11.06 -5.55
C ASP A 27 8.05 10.71 -6.91
N GLU A 28 7.21 11.60 -7.43
CA GLU A 28 6.51 11.41 -8.69
C GLU A 28 7.43 11.52 -9.93
N LYS A 29 8.69 11.93 -9.73
CA LYS A 29 9.72 11.98 -10.78
C LYS A 29 10.51 10.68 -10.85
N HIS A 30 10.34 9.77 -9.89
CA HIS A 30 10.98 8.47 -9.92
C HIS A 30 10.60 7.72 -11.22
N PRO A 31 11.58 7.12 -11.93
CA PRO A 31 11.30 6.43 -13.18
C PRO A 31 10.32 5.29 -12.97
N CYS A 32 9.28 5.25 -13.81
CA CYS A 32 8.35 4.13 -13.92
C CYS A 32 8.85 3.19 -15.03
N THR A 33 9.86 2.37 -14.73
CA THR A 33 10.40 1.42 -15.72
C THR A 33 9.56 0.15 -15.77
N GLY A 34 8.84 -0.06 -16.88
CA GLY A 34 7.99 -1.24 -17.09
C GLY A 34 8.70 -2.59 -16.92
N ASP A 35 10.01 -2.63 -17.15
CA ASP A 35 10.85 -3.84 -16.98
C ASP A 35 11.15 -4.16 -15.50
N ALA A 36 11.05 -3.18 -14.60
CA ALA A 36 11.28 -3.34 -13.17
C ALA A 36 10.01 -3.65 -12.38
N ILE A 37 8.85 -3.71 -13.05
CA ILE A 37 7.58 -4.07 -12.43
C ILE A 37 7.53 -5.59 -12.29
N THR A 38 7.59 -6.05 -11.03
CA THR A 38 7.81 -7.46 -10.69
C THR A 38 6.54 -8.32 -10.69
N ASN A 39 5.34 -7.71 -10.79
CA ASN A 39 4.09 -8.46 -10.79
C ASN A 39 3.15 -8.04 -11.96
N PRO A 40 2.29 -8.96 -12.46
CA PRO A 40 1.30 -8.65 -13.49
C PRO A 40 0.35 -7.50 -13.09
N TYR A 41 0.11 -7.34 -11.78
CA TYR A 41 -0.72 -6.27 -11.21
C TYR A 41 -0.16 -4.86 -11.45
N GLY A 42 1.15 -4.66 -11.31
CA GLY A 42 1.75 -3.36 -11.59
C GLY A 42 1.85 -3.11 -13.10
N LYS A 43 1.94 -4.17 -13.91
CA LYS A 43 2.04 -4.08 -15.38
C LYS A 43 0.69 -3.72 -16.01
N ASN A 44 -0.38 -4.28 -15.47
CA ASN A 44 -1.75 -3.94 -15.83
C ASN A 44 -2.22 -2.88 -14.83
N LEU A 45 -2.20 -1.60 -15.18
CA LEU A 45 -2.45 -0.43 -14.31
C LEU A 45 -3.79 -0.44 -13.50
N ILE A 46 -4.59 -1.51 -13.54
CA ILE A 46 -5.94 -1.65 -13.00
C ILE A 46 -5.97 -2.48 -11.69
N GLY A 47 -6.81 -2.04 -10.75
CA GLY A 47 -6.80 -2.35 -9.31
C GLY A 47 -7.07 -3.79 -8.83
N GLU A 48 -6.96 -3.99 -7.51
CA GLU A 48 -6.96 -5.31 -6.83
C GLU A 48 -8.40 -5.84 -6.66
N ASP A 49 -8.69 -7.05 -7.15
CA ASP A 49 -9.94 -7.79 -6.89
C ASP A 49 -9.64 -9.09 -6.11
N PRO A 50 -9.48 -9.04 -4.78
CA PRO A 50 -9.12 -10.22 -4.00
C PRO A 50 -10.37 -11.04 -3.62
N ILE A 51 -10.55 -12.19 -4.27
CA ILE A 51 -11.46 -13.26 -3.84
C ILE A 51 -10.65 -14.29 -3.02
N GLY A 52 -10.83 -14.36 -1.69
CA GLY A 52 -10.25 -15.40 -0.84
C GLY A 52 -9.53 -14.93 0.43
N ARG A 53 -8.49 -15.67 0.87
CA ARG A 53 -7.67 -15.29 2.04
C ARG A 53 -6.98 -13.94 1.78
N PRO A 54 -6.89 -13.04 2.77
CA PRO A 54 -6.31 -11.73 2.54
C PRO A 54 -4.82 -11.84 2.17
N ASN A 55 -4.43 -11.26 1.04
CA ASN A 55 -3.04 -11.12 0.63
C ASN A 55 -2.34 -9.95 1.33
N ASN A 56 -3.12 -9.00 1.87
CA ASN A 56 -2.63 -7.81 2.52
C ASN A 56 -2.42 -8.02 4.04
N ILE A 57 -1.34 -7.43 4.57
CA ILE A 57 -0.90 -7.65 5.96
C ILE A 57 -1.90 -7.12 7.00
N MET A 58 -2.55 -5.98 6.76
CA MET A 58 -3.44 -5.35 7.75
C MET A 58 -4.69 -6.18 8.07
N PRO A 59 -5.46 -6.68 7.09
CA PRO A 59 -6.55 -7.62 7.35
C PRO A 59 -6.08 -8.90 8.06
N TYR A 60 -4.86 -9.37 7.78
CA TYR A 60 -4.33 -10.58 8.41
C TYR A 60 -3.99 -10.34 9.89
N VAL A 61 -3.23 -9.28 10.20
CA VAL A 61 -2.86 -8.94 11.58
C VAL A 61 -4.10 -8.66 12.44
N THR A 62 -5.10 -7.98 11.88
CA THR A 62 -6.36 -7.72 12.60
C THR A 62 -7.19 -8.98 12.85
N GLN A 63 -7.14 -10.00 11.98
CA GLN A 63 -7.80 -11.28 12.25
C GLN A 63 -7.17 -12.05 13.42
N VAL A 64 -5.85 -11.95 13.59
CA VAL A 64 -5.13 -12.49 14.76
C VAL A 64 -5.46 -11.67 16.00
N ALA A 65 -5.30 -10.35 15.93
CA ALA A 65 -5.46 -9.44 17.07
C ALA A 65 -6.91 -9.31 17.57
N ALA A 66 -7.84 -9.00 16.67
CA ALA A 66 -9.20 -8.63 17.05
C ALA A 66 -10.10 -9.85 17.25
N VAL A 67 -10.03 -10.82 16.31
CA VAL A 67 -11.03 -11.89 16.19
C VAL A 67 -10.52 -13.26 16.69
N GLY A 68 -9.21 -13.42 16.91
CA GLY A 68 -8.61 -14.71 17.30
C GLY A 68 -8.87 -15.83 16.28
N ARG A 69 -9.20 -15.48 15.03
CA ARG A 69 -9.55 -16.45 13.98
C ARG A 69 -8.33 -17.19 13.45
N LEU A 70 -7.15 -16.60 13.59
CA LEU A 70 -5.88 -17.16 13.13
C LEU A 70 -4.92 -17.20 14.31
N PRO A 71 -4.13 -18.28 14.46
CA PRO A 71 -3.29 -18.50 15.63
C PRO A 71 -2.06 -17.58 15.66
N HIS A 72 -1.57 -17.14 14.51
CA HIS A 72 -0.44 -16.23 14.38
C HIS A 72 -0.44 -15.54 13.01
N VAL A 73 0.30 -14.44 12.92
CA VAL A 73 0.65 -13.78 11.65
C VAL A 73 1.85 -14.51 11.04
N ASN A 74 1.79 -14.85 9.76
CA ASN A 74 2.97 -15.33 9.05
C ASN A 74 3.77 -14.13 8.55
N VAL A 75 5.01 -14.00 9.02
CA VAL A 75 5.95 -12.99 8.54
C VAL A 75 6.87 -13.68 7.55
N THR A 76 6.64 -13.43 6.26
CA THR A 76 7.53 -13.88 5.19
C THR A 76 8.61 -12.84 4.94
N ASP A 77 9.66 -13.22 4.21
CA ASP A 77 10.65 -12.29 3.70
C ASP A 77 11.38 -11.50 4.81
N THR A 78 12.03 -12.23 5.73
CA THR A 78 12.80 -11.66 6.87
C THR A 78 14.28 -11.45 6.52
N ASP A 79 14.60 -11.24 5.25
CA ASP A 79 15.95 -11.10 4.72
C ASP A 79 16.22 -9.75 4.04
N TYR A 80 15.31 -8.77 4.21
CA TYR A 80 15.52 -7.43 3.67
C TYR A 80 16.62 -6.66 4.43
N ASP A 81 17.26 -5.72 3.72
CA ASP A 81 18.18 -4.74 4.30
C ASP A 81 17.38 -3.61 5.00
N THR A 82 16.72 -3.97 6.10
CA THR A 82 15.91 -3.08 6.93
C THR A 82 16.23 -3.32 8.40
N SER A 83 15.88 -2.37 9.28
CA SER A 83 16.29 -2.41 10.70
C SER A 83 15.89 -3.69 11.45
N ASP A 84 14.80 -4.33 11.06
CA ASP A 84 14.31 -5.58 11.63
C ASP A 84 14.20 -6.72 10.60
N ARG A 85 14.80 -6.51 9.43
CA ARG A 85 14.84 -7.41 8.27
C ARG A 85 13.50 -7.70 7.60
N THR A 86 12.40 -7.12 8.08
CA THR A 86 11.07 -7.30 7.46
C THR A 86 10.77 -6.21 6.44
N GLY A 87 9.76 -6.44 5.60
CA GLY A 87 9.34 -5.48 4.59
C GLY A 87 8.85 -4.17 5.20
N VAL A 88 9.39 -3.04 4.74
CA VAL A 88 8.95 -1.69 5.13
C VAL A 88 7.98 -1.13 4.09
N ARG A 89 6.86 -0.55 4.53
CA ARG A 89 5.84 0.08 3.66
C ARG A 89 5.34 1.39 4.26
N ASP A 90 4.87 2.29 3.41
CA ASP A 90 4.15 3.51 3.82
C ASP A 90 2.66 3.20 3.96
N TYR A 91 2.19 3.04 5.21
CA TYR A 91 0.79 2.72 5.49
C TYR A 91 -0.04 3.99 5.66
N ILE A 92 -0.96 4.24 4.74
CA ILE A 92 -1.92 5.34 4.83
C ILE A 92 -3.27 4.88 5.37
N HIS A 93 -3.86 5.66 6.28
CA HIS A 93 -5.21 5.40 6.76
C HIS A 93 -6.24 5.63 5.64
N VAL A 94 -7.18 4.69 5.46
CA VAL A 94 -8.15 4.73 4.34
C VAL A 94 -8.98 6.02 4.29
N VAL A 95 -9.27 6.64 5.43
CA VAL A 95 -9.98 7.93 5.47
C VAL A 95 -9.12 9.08 4.94
N HIS A 96 -7.81 9.08 5.22
CA HIS A 96 -6.89 10.06 4.64
C HIS A 96 -6.74 9.85 3.14
N PHE A 97 -6.67 8.59 2.70
CA PHE A 97 -6.65 8.24 1.28
C PHE A 97 -7.92 8.73 0.55
N ALA A 98 -9.11 8.50 1.12
CA ALA A 98 -10.37 9.00 0.58
C ALA A 98 -10.44 10.55 0.56
N THR A 99 -9.93 11.21 1.61
CA THR A 99 -9.84 12.67 1.66
C THR A 99 -8.88 13.21 0.59
N GLY A 100 -7.81 12.48 0.29
CA GLY A 100 -6.91 12.75 -0.83
C GLY A 100 -7.66 12.75 -2.17
N HIS A 101 -8.54 11.78 -2.41
CA HIS A 101 -9.35 11.72 -3.63
C HIS A 101 -10.25 12.95 -3.78
N ILE A 102 -10.95 13.33 -2.71
CA ILE A 102 -11.79 14.54 -2.69
C ILE A 102 -10.96 15.79 -3.02
N THR A 103 -9.74 15.86 -2.50
CA THR A 103 -8.81 16.98 -2.76
C THR A 103 -8.36 17.01 -4.21
N CYS A 104 -7.99 15.86 -4.79
CA CYS A 104 -7.67 15.75 -6.23
C CYS A 104 -8.87 16.15 -7.11
N MET A 105 -10.09 15.74 -6.76
CA MET A 105 -11.28 16.12 -7.53
C MET A 105 -11.54 17.62 -7.52
N LYS A 106 -11.15 18.35 -6.46
CA LYS A 106 -11.26 19.81 -6.44
C LYS A 106 -10.35 20.48 -7.49
N LYS A 107 -9.21 19.85 -7.83
CA LYS A 107 -8.29 20.34 -8.88
C LYS A 107 -8.86 20.30 -10.28
N PHE A 108 -9.90 19.50 -10.53
CA PHE A 108 -10.61 19.51 -11.82
C PHE A 108 -11.22 20.88 -12.16
N LYS A 109 -11.55 21.70 -11.15
CA LYS A 109 -12.05 23.06 -11.37
C LYS A 109 -10.99 24.03 -11.88
N GLU A 110 -9.71 23.67 -11.78
CA GLU A 110 -8.57 24.50 -12.18
C GLU A 110 -8.06 24.17 -13.60
N ASN A 111 -8.73 23.28 -14.35
CA ASN A 111 -8.25 22.79 -15.66
C ASN A 111 -6.79 22.28 -15.60
N CYS A 112 -6.46 21.52 -14.55
CA CYS A 112 -5.09 21.16 -14.19
C CYS A 112 -4.35 20.23 -15.18
N GLY A 113 -5.02 19.74 -16.22
CA GLY A 113 -4.45 18.74 -17.14
C GLY A 113 -4.09 17.43 -16.42
N LEU A 114 -3.04 16.75 -16.89
CA LEU A 114 -2.51 15.56 -16.22
C LEU A 114 -1.76 15.96 -14.95
N GLN A 115 -2.17 15.39 -13.84
CA GLN A 115 -1.49 15.52 -12.56
C GLN A 115 -1.25 14.12 -11.99
N ILE A 116 -0.06 13.92 -11.41
CA ILE A 116 0.37 12.66 -10.80
C ILE A 116 0.75 12.98 -9.36
N TYR A 117 0.21 12.21 -8.41
CA TYR A 117 0.44 12.41 -6.99
C TYR A 117 0.63 11.06 -6.29
N ASN A 118 1.64 11.01 -5.42
CA ASN A 118 1.73 9.98 -4.40
C ASN A 118 0.80 10.33 -3.23
N LEU A 119 -0.01 9.36 -2.81
CA LEU A 119 -0.85 9.45 -1.61
C LEU A 119 -0.30 8.51 -0.54
N GLY A 120 0.59 9.03 0.30
CA GLY A 120 1.23 8.32 1.42
C GLY A 120 1.45 9.24 2.62
N ILE A 121 1.90 8.67 3.74
CA ILE A 121 2.30 9.45 4.93
C ILE A 121 3.74 9.95 4.79
N GLY A 122 4.54 9.32 3.92
CA GLY A 122 5.96 9.61 3.75
C GLY A 122 6.84 8.95 4.83
N LYS A 123 6.27 8.05 5.63
CA LYS A 123 6.97 7.34 6.71
C LYS A 123 6.81 5.84 6.55
N GLY A 124 7.93 5.15 6.36
CA GLY A 124 7.97 3.69 6.36
C GLY A 124 7.68 3.11 7.74
N CYS A 125 6.96 2.00 7.76
CA CYS A 125 6.77 1.14 8.92
C CYS A 125 7.02 -0.30 8.51
N SER A 126 7.76 -1.04 9.33
CA SER A 126 8.03 -2.47 9.12
C SER A 126 6.84 -3.34 9.54
N ILE A 127 6.88 -4.63 9.20
CA ILE A 127 5.84 -5.58 9.64
C ILE A 127 5.87 -5.73 11.17
N LEU A 128 7.05 -5.83 11.79
CA LEU A 128 7.14 -6.01 13.25
C LEU A 128 6.81 -4.72 14.01
N GLU A 129 7.15 -3.55 13.46
CA GLU A 129 6.69 -2.28 14.01
C GLU A 129 5.17 -2.18 13.99
N MET A 130 4.53 -2.57 12.88
CA MET A 130 3.07 -2.59 12.75
C MET A 130 2.43 -3.51 13.80
N ILE A 131 2.98 -4.72 13.98
CA ILE A 131 2.51 -5.66 15.01
C ILE A 131 2.60 -5.02 16.39
N LYS A 132 3.77 -4.47 16.78
CA LYS A 132 3.96 -3.82 18.08
C LYS A 132 3.00 -2.65 18.31
N ILE A 133 2.76 -1.83 17.29
CA ILE A 133 1.80 -0.73 17.35
C ILE A 133 0.39 -1.27 17.61
N LEU A 134 -0.02 -2.32 16.89
CA LEU A 134 -1.34 -2.93 17.06
C LEU A 134 -1.49 -3.64 18.41
N GLU A 135 -0.45 -4.30 18.94
CA GLU A 135 -0.47 -4.85 20.30
C GLU A 135 -0.71 -3.75 21.32
N LYS A 136 0.03 -2.64 21.21
CA LYS A 136 -0.11 -1.48 22.11
C LYS A 136 -1.51 -0.87 22.06
N VAL A 137 -2.09 -0.73 20.86
CA VAL A 137 -3.42 -0.12 20.67
C VAL A 137 -4.55 -1.07 21.07
N SER A 138 -4.42 -2.36 20.78
CA SER A 138 -5.45 -3.37 21.08
C SER A 138 -5.40 -3.91 22.50
N GLY A 139 -4.26 -3.76 23.20
CA GLY A 139 -4.02 -4.36 24.50
C GLY A 139 -3.89 -5.89 24.46
N LYS A 140 -3.70 -6.48 23.28
CA LYS A 140 -3.60 -7.93 23.07
C LYS A 140 -2.25 -8.29 22.50
N THR A 141 -1.70 -9.43 22.92
CA THR A 141 -0.53 -10.03 22.28
C THR A 141 -0.91 -10.58 20.91
N ILE A 142 -0.09 -10.28 19.91
CA ILE A 142 -0.26 -10.73 18.53
C ILE A 142 0.89 -11.69 18.23
N ALA A 143 0.60 -12.99 18.29
CA ALA A 143 1.59 -13.99 17.92
C ALA A 143 1.94 -13.88 16.44
N TYR A 144 3.22 -14.02 16.11
CA TYR A 144 3.71 -14.11 14.75
C TYR A 144 4.76 -15.21 14.61
N LYS A 145 4.93 -15.72 13.39
CA LYS A 145 5.91 -16.74 13.06
C LYS A 145 6.63 -16.37 11.76
N GLU A 146 7.94 -16.40 11.80
CA GLU A 146 8.76 -16.28 10.59
C GLU A 146 8.56 -17.51 9.70
N CYS A 147 8.26 -17.26 8.43
CA CYS A 147 7.98 -18.30 7.45
C CYS A 147 8.91 -18.15 6.24
N PRO A 148 9.40 -19.27 5.66
CA PRO A 148 10.07 -19.23 4.36
C PRO A 148 9.17 -18.62 3.29
N ARG A 149 9.79 -18.04 2.26
CA ARG A 149 9.12 -17.58 1.05
C ARG A 149 8.54 -18.75 0.27
#